data_AF-A0A849K1Y5-F1
#
_entry.id   AF-A0A849K1Y5-F1
#
_cell.length_a   1.000
_cell.length_b   1.000
_cell.length_c   1.000
_cell.angle_alpha   90.00
_cell.angle_beta   90.00
_cell.angle_gamma   90.00
#
_symmetry.space_group_name_H-M   'P 1'
#
loop_
_entity.id
_entity.type
_entity.pdbx_description
1 polymer ?
#
loop_
_entity_poly.entity_id
_entity_poly.type
_entity_poly.pdbx_seq_one_letter_code
_entity_poly.pdbx_strand_id
1 'polypeptide(L)'
;MTMLLMAVSLPSGAASPVEREYADAVKSFRTGRLSEAFGQFMAIANRGDVDAARVALFMHMYGPVLYGKQWDAGDQNVAYWTMLVRNSGTSARAMPEFKPTVLVPSGAKAAPAKARARATTVAEID
;
A
#
# COMPACT_ATOMS: atom_id res chain seq x y z
N MET A 1 -15.08 37.05 30.70
CA MET A 1 -14.56 35.76 31.18
C MET A 1 -14.18 34.93 29.96
N THR A 2 -12.96 35.12 29.45
CA THR A 2 -12.50 34.52 28.19
C THR A 2 -11.98 33.11 28.49
N MET A 3 -12.73 32.07 28.14
CA MET A 3 -12.27 30.69 28.28
C MET A 3 -11.32 30.35 27.14
N LEU A 4 -10.06 30.12 27.51
CA LEU A 4 -8.96 29.71 26.65
C LEU A 4 -9.17 28.23 26.24
N LEU A 5 -9.40 27.98 24.96
CA LEU A 5 -9.31 26.63 24.40
C LEU A 5 -7.84 26.20 24.35
N MET A 6 -7.45 25.29 25.24
CA MET A 6 -6.18 24.56 25.15
C MET A 6 -6.28 23.52 24.03
N ALA A 7 -5.61 23.81 22.90
CA ALA A 7 -5.39 22.84 21.85
C ALA A 7 -4.30 21.84 22.29
N VAL A 8 -4.71 20.63 22.67
CA VAL A 8 -3.80 19.50 22.84
C VAL A 8 -3.29 19.09 21.46
N SER A 9 -2.04 19.41 21.16
CA SER A 9 -1.33 18.83 20.02
C SER A 9 -0.90 17.41 20.40
N LEU A 10 -1.47 16.40 19.76
CA LEU A 10 -0.98 15.02 19.85
C LEU A 10 0.37 14.93 19.11
N PRO A 11 1.42 14.34 19.71
CA PRO A 11 2.69 14.15 19.03
C PRO A 11 2.50 13.22 17.83
N SER A 12 3.04 13.63 16.68
CA SER A 12 3.15 12.78 15.48
C SER A 12 3.84 11.46 15.85
N GLY A 13 3.13 10.35 15.61
CA GLY A 13 3.44 9.03 16.14
C GLY A 13 4.81 8.49 15.74
N ALA A 14 5.54 7.98 16.72
CA ALA A 14 6.69 7.11 16.47
C ALA A 14 6.19 5.77 15.92
N ALA A 15 6.70 5.37 14.75
CA ALA A 15 6.37 4.08 14.15
C ALA A 15 6.75 2.93 15.11
N SER A 16 5.86 1.94 15.22
CA SER A 16 6.12 0.78 16.07
C SER A 16 7.35 -0.01 15.58
N PRO A 17 8.03 -0.80 16.43
CA PRO A 17 9.12 -1.66 15.98
C PRO A 17 8.74 -2.58 14.82
N VAL A 18 7.55 -3.18 14.86
CA VAL A 18 7.02 -4.05 13.80
C VAL A 18 6.81 -3.28 12.49
N GLU A 19 6.38 -2.02 12.57
CA GLU A 19 6.20 -1.15 11.40
C GLU A 19 7.53 -0.80 10.73
N ARG A 20 8.60 -0.57 11.53
CA ARG A 20 9.96 -0.38 11.00
C ARG A 20 10.49 -1.63 10.33
N GLU A 21 10.33 -2.79 10.97
CA GLU A 21 10.74 -4.08 10.39
C GLU A 21 9.99 -4.39 9.08
N TYR A 22 8.70 -4.06 9.02
CA TYR A 22 7.91 -4.18 7.79
C TYR A 22 8.39 -3.20 6.71
N ALA A 23 8.70 -1.96 7.07
CA ALA A 23 9.26 -0.98 6.12
C ALA A 23 10.62 -1.44 5.56
N ASP A 24 11.45 -2.08 6.39
CA ASP A 24 12.71 -2.69 5.95
C ASP A 24 12.47 -3.86 5.00
N ALA A 25 11.48 -4.72 5.27
CA ALA A 25 11.05 -5.78 4.36
C ALA A 25 10.59 -5.24 3.00
N VAL A 26 9.80 -4.16 3.01
CA VAL A 26 9.37 -3.46 1.80
C VAL A 26 10.56 -2.86 1.05
N LYS A 27 11.55 -2.32 1.75
CA LYS A 27 12.79 -1.79 1.14
C LYS A 27 13.58 -2.90 0.46
N SER A 28 13.75 -4.05 1.11
CA SER A 28 14.38 -5.24 0.51
C SER A 28 13.63 -5.68 -0.75
N PHE A 29 12.29 -5.71 -0.69
CA PHE A 29 11.45 -6.06 -1.83
C PHE A 29 11.63 -5.09 -3.01
N ARG A 30 11.55 -3.78 -2.76
CA ARG A 30 11.70 -2.74 -3.78
C ARG A 30 13.09 -2.70 -4.43
N THR A 31 14.12 -3.11 -3.69
CA THR A 31 15.51 -3.19 -4.19
C THR A 31 15.81 -4.51 -4.90
N GLY A 32 14.82 -5.37 -5.12
CA GLY A 32 14.97 -6.65 -5.81
C GLY A 32 15.59 -7.75 -4.95
N ARG A 33 15.82 -7.50 -3.65
CA ARG A 33 16.31 -8.50 -2.68
C ARG A 33 15.16 -9.37 -2.19
N LEU A 34 14.53 -10.08 -3.13
CA LEU A 34 13.25 -10.77 -2.91
C LEU A 34 13.34 -11.88 -1.87
N SER A 35 14.43 -12.65 -1.82
CA SER A 35 14.58 -13.71 -0.80
C SER A 35 14.76 -13.17 0.60
N GLU A 36 15.48 -12.05 0.75
CA GLU A 36 15.62 -11.35 2.02
C GLU A 36 14.27 -10.78 2.47
N ALA A 37 13.56 -10.12 1.54
CA ALA A 37 12.22 -9.60 1.79
C ALA A 37 11.25 -10.70 2.24
N PHE A 38 11.25 -11.85 1.55
CA PHE A 38 10.41 -12.99 1.92
C PHE A 38 10.71 -13.48 3.34
N GLY A 39 11.99 -13.66 3.69
CA GLY A 39 12.37 -14.06 5.04
C GLY A 39 11.94 -13.06 6.12
N GLN A 40 12.02 -11.77 5.83
CA GLN A 40 11.56 -10.70 6.73
C GLN A 40 10.03 -10.73 6.87
N PHE A 41 9.27 -10.80 5.77
CA PHE A 41 7.81 -10.92 5.84
C PHE A 41 7.37 -12.19 6.56
N MET A 42 8.04 -13.32 6.33
CA MET A 42 7.80 -14.58 7.03
C MET A 42 7.97 -14.42 8.54
N ALA A 43 9.07 -13.82 9.00
CA ALA A 43 9.32 -13.60 10.42
C ALA A 43 8.27 -12.68 11.07
N ILE A 44 7.84 -11.64 10.35
CA ILE A 44 6.81 -10.72 10.83
C ILE A 44 5.43 -11.42 10.85
N ALA A 45 5.08 -12.18 9.81
CA ALA A 45 3.85 -12.94 9.70
C ALA A 45 3.71 -14.02 10.78
N ASN A 46 4.81 -14.70 11.12
CA ASN A 46 4.84 -15.71 12.19
C ASN A 46 4.58 -15.11 13.59
N ARG A 47 4.71 -13.78 13.75
CA ARG A 47 4.31 -13.07 14.97
C ARG A 47 2.85 -12.60 14.96
N GLY A 48 2.08 -12.92 13.91
CA GLY A 48 0.67 -12.58 13.80
C GLY A 48 0.36 -11.34 12.96
N ASP A 49 1.35 -10.73 12.32
CA ASP A 49 1.12 -9.55 11.48
C ASP A 49 0.42 -9.92 10.16
N VAL A 50 -0.82 -9.47 10.04
CA VAL A 50 -1.70 -9.81 8.91
C VAL A 50 -1.13 -9.35 7.57
N ASP A 51 -0.61 -8.13 7.49
CA ASP A 51 -0.15 -7.57 6.23
C ASP A 51 1.11 -8.27 5.73
N ALA A 52 2.05 -8.57 6.64
CA ALA A 52 3.19 -9.41 6.29
C ALA A 52 2.75 -10.82 5.87
N ALA A 53 1.74 -11.40 6.51
CA ALA A 53 1.17 -12.69 6.11
C ALA A 53 0.57 -12.66 4.70
N ARG A 54 -0.14 -11.58 4.31
CA ARG A 54 -0.65 -11.39 2.94
C ARG A 54 0.48 -11.37 1.93
N VAL A 55 1.53 -10.60 2.19
CA VAL A 55 2.67 -10.49 1.26
C VAL A 55 3.45 -11.80 1.18
N ALA A 56 3.69 -12.47 2.31
CA ALA A 56 4.37 -13.78 2.34
C ALA A 56 3.58 -14.83 1.55
N LEU A 57 2.25 -14.93 1.75
CA LEU A 57 1.39 -15.82 0.96
C LEU A 57 1.44 -15.49 -0.53
N PHE A 58 1.35 -14.20 -0.89
CA PHE A 58 1.42 -13.76 -2.27
C PHE A 58 2.75 -14.17 -2.94
N MET A 59 3.88 -13.92 -2.27
CA MET A 59 5.20 -14.30 -2.76
C MET A 59 5.35 -15.82 -2.86
N HIS A 60 4.85 -16.58 -1.89
CA HIS A 60 4.91 -18.05 -1.90
C HIS A 60 4.09 -18.64 -3.06
N MET A 61 2.87 -18.16 -3.28
CA MET A 61 1.97 -18.69 -4.32
C MET A 61 2.37 -18.28 -5.74
N TYR A 62 2.74 -17.01 -5.93
CA TYR A 62 2.97 -16.45 -7.27
C TYR A 62 4.45 -16.23 -7.60
N GLY A 63 5.34 -16.58 -6.67
CA GLY A 63 6.78 -16.40 -6.82
C GLY A 63 7.38 -16.98 -8.10
N PRO A 64 7.05 -18.23 -8.49
CA PRO A 64 7.57 -18.81 -9.72
C PRO A 64 7.15 -18.02 -10.97
N VAL A 65 5.91 -17.54 -11.00
CA VAL A 65 5.34 -16.85 -12.15
C VAL A 65 5.83 -15.41 -12.25
N LEU A 66 5.88 -14.69 -11.13
CA LEU A 66 6.21 -13.26 -11.11
C LEU A 66 7.72 -12.99 -11.02
N TYR A 67 8.47 -13.88 -10.38
CA TYR A 67 9.86 -13.63 -10.01
C TYR A 67 10.81 -14.76 -10.43
N GLY A 68 10.30 -15.85 -11.01
CA GLY A 68 11.12 -17.03 -11.34
C GLY A 68 11.75 -17.67 -10.10
N LYS A 69 11.15 -17.47 -8.91
CA LYS A 69 11.67 -17.95 -7.63
C LYS A 69 10.57 -18.67 -6.85
N GLN A 70 10.84 -19.91 -6.44
CA GLN A 70 10.02 -20.60 -5.46
C GLN A 70 10.60 -20.35 -4.07
N TRP A 71 9.77 -19.86 -3.17
CA TRP A 71 10.12 -19.84 -1.74
C TRP A 71 9.36 -20.95 -1.04
N ASP A 72 10.09 -21.69 -0.22
CA ASP A 72 9.51 -22.73 0.61
C ASP A 72 8.93 -22.11 1.88
N ALA A 73 7.71 -22.52 2.21
CA ALA A 73 7.04 -22.19 3.44
C ALA A 73 6.35 -23.47 3.91
N GLY A 74 6.70 -23.93 5.12
CA GLY A 74 6.09 -25.15 5.65
C GLY A 74 4.56 -25.02 5.72
N ASP A 75 3.85 -26.13 5.51
CA ASP A 75 2.38 -26.18 5.44
C ASP A 75 1.70 -25.51 6.64
N GLN A 76 2.30 -25.64 7.83
CA GLN A 76 1.81 -25.00 9.05
C GLN A 76 1.83 -23.48 8.97
N ASN A 77 2.88 -22.89 8.41
CA ASN A 77 2.99 -21.45 8.23
C ASN A 77 1.95 -20.96 7.21
N VAL A 78 1.80 -21.67 6.09
CA VAL A 78 0.80 -21.34 5.06
C VAL A 78 -0.62 -21.39 5.65
N ALA A 79 -0.94 -22.44 6.40
CA ALA A 79 -2.24 -22.57 7.07
C ALA A 79 -2.48 -21.44 8.09
N TYR A 80 -1.48 -21.14 8.92
CA TYR A 80 -1.55 -20.08 9.92
C TYR A 80 -1.75 -18.70 9.28
N TRP A 81 -0.96 -18.36 8.26
CA TRP A 81 -1.10 -17.09 7.55
C TRP A 81 -2.44 -16.99 6.84
N THR A 82 -2.92 -18.08 6.22
CA THR A 82 -4.24 -18.10 5.58
C THR A 82 -5.34 -17.81 6.59
N MET A 83 -5.26 -18.39 7.79
CA MET A 83 -6.18 -18.10 8.89
C MET A 83 -6.09 -16.63 9.34
N LEU A 84 -4.88 -16.08 9.53
CA LEU A 84 -4.68 -14.66 9.88
C LEU A 84 -5.36 -13.75 8.87
N VAL A 85 -5.08 -13.96 7.58
CA VAL A 85 -5.63 -13.14 6.50
C VAL A 85 -7.16 -13.27 6.45
N ARG A 86 -7.69 -14.47 6.58
CA ARG A 86 -9.15 -14.71 6.57
C ARG A 86 -9.85 -14.01 7.73
N ASN A 87 -9.25 -14.00 8.91
CA ASN A 87 -9.86 -13.47 10.14
C ASN A 87 -9.60 -11.98 10.35
N SER A 88 -8.82 -11.36 9.47
CA SER A 88 -8.26 -10.02 9.69
C SER A 88 -9.20 -8.84 9.50
N GLY A 89 -10.43 -9.02 8.98
CA GLY A 89 -11.39 -7.93 8.79
C GLY A 89 -10.75 -6.63 8.26
N THR A 90 -10.91 -5.53 9.00
CA THR A 90 -10.31 -4.19 8.74
C THR A 90 -8.96 -3.95 9.45
N SER A 91 -8.37 -4.96 10.10
CA SER A 91 -7.09 -4.85 10.82
C SER A 91 -5.85 -4.70 9.93
N ALA A 92 -6.03 -4.32 8.66
CA ALA A 92 -4.93 -3.92 7.79
C ALA A 92 -4.31 -2.61 8.32
N ARG A 93 -3.00 -2.42 8.14
CA ARG A 93 -2.37 -1.12 8.36
C ARG A 93 -3.11 -0.06 7.55
N ALA A 94 -3.16 1.16 8.09
CA ALA A 94 -3.75 2.29 7.39
C ALA A 94 -3.12 2.42 6.00
N MET A 95 -3.97 2.44 4.97
CA MET A 95 -3.51 2.61 3.60
C MET A 95 -2.72 3.93 3.54
N PRO A 96 -1.46 3.93 3.08
CA PRO A 96 -0.69 5.15 2.98
C PRO A 96 -1.43 6.12 2.06
N GLU A 97 -1.40 7.40 2.40
CA GLU A 97 -1.97 8.45 1.53
C GLU A 97 -1.27 8.36 0.16
N PHE A 98 -2.01 7.92 -0.85
CA PHE A 98 -1.50 7.87 -2.22
C PHE A 98 -1.37 9.30 -2.73
N LYS A 99 -0.15 9.83 -2.74
CA LYS A 99 0.19 11.09 -3.40
C LYS A 99 0.72 10.75 -4.79
N PRO A 100 -0.11 10.76 -5.85
CA PRO A 100 0.41 10.61 -7.20
C PRO A 100 1.37 11.78 -7.43
N THR A 101 2.66 11.48 -7.54
CA THR A 101 3.58 12.43 -8.16
C THR A 101 3.14 12.51 -9.62
N VAL A 102 2.30 13.50 -9.92
CA VAL A 102 2.04 13.87 -11.31
C VAL A 102 3.41 14.25 -11.86
N LEU A 103 3.97 13.38 -12.71
CA LEU A 103 5.12 13.70 -13.53
C LEU A 103 4.66 14.82 -14.47
N VAL A 104 4.74 16.06 -14.00
CA VAL A 104 4.54 17.22 -14.85
C VAL A 104 5.74 17.21 -15.80
N PRO A 105 5.56 17.01 -17.11
CA PRO A 105 6.67 17.14 -18.04
C PRO A 105 7.17 18.59 -17.91
N SER A 106 8.40 18.72 -17.39
CA SER A 106 9.08 20.00 -17.26
C SER A 106 9.27 20.56 -18.68
N GLY A 107 8.36 21.42 -19.13
CA GLY A 107 8.46 22.05 -20.45
C GLY A 107 7.15 22.48 -21.13
N ALA A 108 5.97 22.02 -20.71
CA ALA A 108 4.73 22.44 -21.38
C ALA A 108 4.22 23.80 -20.85
N LYS A 109 4.71 24.90 -21.45
CA LYS A 109 4.13 26.23 -21.29
C LYS A 109 2.66 26.18 -21.77
N ALA A 110 1.73 26.25 -20.83
CA ALA A 110 0.30 26.21 -21.11
C ALA A 110 -0.12 27.40 -21.99
N ALA A 111 -0.56 27.12 -23.22
CA ALA A 111 -1.30 28.08 -24.02
C ALA A 111 -2.78 28.05 -23.58
N PRO A 112 -3.46 29.21 -23.47
CA PRO A 112 -4.84 29.26 -23.00
C PRO A 112 -5.79 28.64 -24.04
N ALA A 113 -6.54 27.62 -23.63
CA ALA A 113 -7.59 27.02 -24.44
C ALA A 113 -8.75 28.02 -24.61
N LYS A 114 -8.95 28.51 -25.83
CA LYS A 114 -10.16 29.26 -26.21
C LYS A 114 -11.38 28.34 -26.04
N ALA A 115 -12.29 28.74 -25.16
CA ALA A 115 -13.60 28.13 -25.00
C ALA A 115 -14.37 28.19 -26.32
N ARG A 116 -14.63 27.02 -26.92
CA ARG A 116 -15.51 26.90 -28.08
C ARG A 116 -16.91 26.57 -27.57
N ALA A 117 -17.78 27.58 -27.52
CA ALA A 117 -19.19 27.43 -27.19
C ALA A 117 -19.86 26.48 -28.18
N ARG A 118 -20.52 25.43 -27.68
CA ARG A 118 -21.34 24.51 -28.47
C ARG A 118 -22.79 24.98 -28.33
N ALA A 119 -23.32 25.62 -29.37
CA ALA A 119 -24.73 25.90 -29.50
C ALA A 119 -25.46 24.60 -29.88
N THR A 120 -26.38 24.15 -29.02
CA THR A 120 -27.30 23.06 -29.32
C THR A 120 -28.59 23.68 -29.86
N THR A 121 -28.77 23.63 -31.17
CA THR A 121 -30.06 23.87 -31.81
C THR A 121 -30.83 22.55 -31.74
N VAL A 122 -31.88 22.50 -30.90
CA VAL A 122 -32.86 21.39 -30.90
C VAL A 122 -33.82 21.68 -32.06
N ALA A 123 -33.78 20.82 -33.08
CA ALA A 123 -34.76 20.82 -34.16
C ALA A 123 -35.92 19.90 -33.78
N GLU A 124 -37.09 20.52 -33.76
CA GLU A 124 -38.44 19.97 -33.76
C GLU A 124 -38.68 19.05 -34.96
N ILE A 125 -39.23 17.85 -34.74
CA ILE A 125 -39.84 17.01 -35.78
C ILE A 125 -41.04 16.28 -35.15
N ASP A 126 -42.23 16.71 -35.60
CA ASP A 126 -43.56 16.07 -35.70
C ASP A 126 -44.04 15.08 -34.62
#